data_AF-A0A9D7EWD1-F1
#
_entry.id   AF-A0A9D7EWD1-F1
#
_cell.length_a   1.000
_cell.length_b   1.000
_cell.length_c   1.000
_cell.angle_alpha   90.00
_cell.angle_beta   90.00
_cell.angle_gamma   90.00
#
_symmetry.space_group_name_H-M   'P 1'
#
loop_
_entity.id
_entity.type
_entity.pdbx_description
1 polymer ?
#
loop_
_entity_poly.entity_id
_entity_poly.type
_entity_poly.pdbx_seq_one_letter_code
_entity_poly.pdbx_strand_id
1 'polypeptide(L)'
;MASAIKNEFRTGEAIFGTVYLGMNVKDLMDGNVELRVRIRVDGGTAVWGGDLSYFDLPLSVQGKSYIQFALLPDAQWFKDNYAPYISQENWTYSYFIDNLVKAGDVSHEISCDLLFPAIKLGEVESKLNLDLNAGIGDLKTLSTKLHNELMASRQLPKAGMNNAGIESQMAAAANKLGWNDKFTNAIITSSNWTVRKNELTGTIVNRTLGAVCITKDPDGKCYTQEFTFAQDYTGGGNYSGTIKFYSYGGKREIGCDKIK
;
A
#
# COMPACT_ATOMS: atom_id res chain seq x y z
N MET A 1 -32.15 14.76 -21.06
CA MET A 1 -32.70 13.89 -20.00
C MET A 1 -31.54 13.43 -19.15
N ALA A 2 -31.41 13.93 -17.93
CA ALA A 2 -30.42 13.39 -16.99
C ALA A 2 -30.92 12.01 -16.58
N SER A 3 -30.23 10.94 -17.00
CA SER A 3 -30.45 9.62 -16.42
C SER A 3 -30.28 9.75 -14.91
N ALA A 4 -31.27 9.30 -14.13
CA ALA A 4 -31.11 9.23 -12.69
C ALA A 4 -29.85 8.41 -12.39
N ILE A 5 -28.90 9.01 -11.69
CA ILE A 5 -27.66 8.32 -11.28
C ILE A 5 -28.08 7.31 -10.22
N LYS A 6 -27.90 6.01 -10.50
CA LYS A 6 -28.17 4.94 -9.55
C LYS A 6 -27.18 5.04 -8.39
N ASN A 7 -27.70 5.14 -7.17
CA ASN A 7 -26.93 5.23 -5.92
C ASN A 7 -27.31 4.14 -4.90
N GLU A 8 -28.16 3.19 -5.28
CA GLU A 8 -28.56 2.05 -4.46
C GLU A 8 -28.26 0.76 -5.21
N PHE A 9 -27.49 -0.12 -4.60
CA PHE A 9 -27.05 -1.38 -5.18
C PHE A 9 -27.36 -2.53 -4.25
N ARG A 10 -27.50 -3.73 -4.82
CA ARG A 10 -27.73 -4.97 -4.09
C ARG A 10 -26.54 -5.92 -4.22
N THR A 11 -26.53 -6.92 -3.37
CA THR A 11 -25.59 -8.05 -3.40
C THR A 11 -25.43 -8.59 -4.82
N GLY A 12 -24.17 -8.69 -5.28
CA GLY A 12 -23.83 -9.23 -6.60
C GLY A 12 -23.93 -8.24 -7.76
N GLU A 13 -24.42 -7.02 -7.54
CA GLU A 13 -24.42 -6.00 -8.59
C GLU A 13 -23.04 -5.38 -8.76
N ALA A 14 -22.59 -5.28 -10.02
CA ALA A 14 -21.37 -4.56 -10.35
C ALA A 14 -21.59 -3.03 -10.23
N ILE A 15 -20.60 -2.35 -9.66
CA ILE A 15 -20.64 -0.91 -9.39
C ILE A 15 -19.52 -0.22 -10.15
N PHE A 16 -19.91 0.64 -11.10
CA PHE A 16 -19.03 1.51 -11.87
C PHE A 16 -19.39 2.97 -11.63
N GLY A 17 -18.38 3.80 -11.39
CA GLY A 17 -18.52 5.24 -11.24
C GLY A 17 -18.22 5.96 -12.55
N THR A 18 -18.95 7.04 -12.84
CA THR A 18 -18.58 8.02 -13.86
C THR A 18 -18.57 9.39 -13.22
N VAL A 19 -17.46 10.11 -13.35
CA VAL A 19 -17.32 11.48 -12.86
C VAL A 19 -17.11 12.39 -14.05
N TYR A 20 -18.04 13.32 -14.25
CA TYR A 20 -17.91 14.37 -15.25
C TYR A 20 -17.10 15.52 -14.65
N LEU A 21 -16.05 15.91 -15.37
CA LEU A 21 -15.09 16.92 -14.96
C LEU A 21 -15.34 18.18 -15.78
N GLY A 22 -15.20 19.35 -15.16
CA GLY A 22 -15.26 20.64 -15.86
C GLY A 22 -14.01 20.95 -16.70
N MET A 23 -13.05 20.03 -16.76
CA MET A 23 -11.76 20.17 -17.44
C MET A 23 -11.20 18.80 -17.83
N ASN A 24 -10.10 18.78 -18.59
CA ASN A 24 -9.52 17.51 -19.02
C ASN A 24 -8.79 16.80 -17.87
N VAL A 25 -8.85 15.47 -17.87
CA VAL A 25 -8.18 14.62 -16.87
C VAL A 25 -6.69 14.96 -16.74
N LYS A 26 -5.98 15.19 -17.85
CA LYS A 26 -4.55 15.56 -17.83
C LYS A 26 -4.24 16.82 -17.02
N ASP A 27 -5.18 17.77 -16.96
CA ASP A 27 -4.98 19.03 -16.27
C ASP A 27 -5.14 18.89 -14.75
N LEU A 28 -5.79 17.79 -14.32
CA LEU A 28 -6.00 17.40 -12.92
C LEU A 28 -4.96 16.39 -12.42
N MET A 29 -4.46 15.54 -13.31
CA MET A 29 -3.57 14.44 -12.97
C MET A 29 -2.09 14.82 -12.96
N ASP A 30 -1.69 16.00 -13.45
CA ASP A 30 -0.30 16.47 -13.50
C ASP A 30 0.68 15.42 -14.08
N GLY A 31 0.23 14.69 -15.11
CA GLY A 31 1.00 13.62 -15.77
C GLY A 31 0.96 12.27 -15.06
N ASN A 32 0.25 12.14 -13.94
CA ASN A 32 0.03 10.88 -13.23
C ASN A 32 -1.09 10.04 -13.90
N VAL A 33 -1.02 8.72 -13.71
CA VAL A 33 -2.05 7.76 -14.10
C VAL A 33 -2.72 7.10 -12.89
N GLU A 34 -2.17 7.29 -11.69
CA GLU A 34 -2.68 6.72 -10.45
C GLU A 34 -3.58 7.75 -9.75
N LEU A 35 -4.91 7.61 -9.93
CA LEU A 35 -5.87 8.45 -9.22
C LEU A 35 -6.07 7.89 -7.81
N ARG A 36 -5.46 8.54 -6.81
CA ARG A 36 -5.61 8.17 -5.41
C ARG A 36 -7.08 8.20 -5.00
N VAL A 37 -7.47 7.21 -4.20
CA VAL A 37 -8.84 7.06 -3.71
C VAL A 37 -8.87 6.82 -2.20
N ARG A 38 -9.89 7.36 -1.53
CA ARG A 38 -10.28 6.96 -0.17
C ARG A 38 -11.66 6.35 -0.22
N ILE A 39 -11.78 5.08 0.13
CA ILE A 39 -13.06 4.37 0.19
C ILE A 39 -13.40 4.12 1.66
N ARG A 40 -14.62 4.43 2.10
CA ARG A 40 -15.11 4.15 3.46
C ARG A 40 -16.36 3.30 3.40
N VAL A 41 -16.49 2.40 4.36
CA VAL A 41 -17.71 1.65 4.66
C VAL A 41 -18.26 2.24 5.96
N ASP A 42 -19.50 2.72 5.94
CA ASP A 42 -20.23 3.31 7.08
C ASP A 42 -19.48 4.44 7.80
N GLY A 43 -18.78 5.29 7.03
CA GLY A 43 -17.98 6.39 7.57
C GLY A 43 -16.78 5.93 8.41
N GLY A 44 -16.46 4.63 8.41
CA GLY A 44 -15.31 4.06 9.11
C GLY A 44 -13.97 4.54 8.55
N THR A 45 -12.87 3.97 9.07
CA THR A 45 -11.53 4.31 8.59
C THR A 45 -11.42 4.05 7.09
N ALA A 46 -10.94 5.05 6.36
CA ALA A 46 -10.72 4.90 4.93
C ALA A 46 -9.79 3.72 4.67
N VAL A 47 -10.11 2.95 3.62
CA VAL A 47 -9.23 1.98 3.01
C VAL A 47 -7.95 2.70 2.60
N TRP A 48 -6.95 2.67 3.49
CA TRP A 48 -5.74 3.46 3.34
C TRP A 48 -4.52 2.54 3.34
N GLY A 49 -4.06 2.19 2.15
CA GLY A 49 -2.75 1.58 1.94
C GLY A 49 -1.62 2.61 1.81
N GLY A 50 -1.85 3.87 2.20
CA GLY A 50 -0.99 4.99 1.83
C GLY A 50 -1.02 5.22 0.32
N ASP A 51 0.12 5.08 -0.34
CA ASP A 51 0.26 5.22 -1.80
C ASP A 51 -0.27 4.00 -2.58
N LEU A 52 -0.71 2.92 -1.89
CA LEU A 52 -1.16 1.67 -2.51
C LEU A 52 -2.68 1.62 -2.77
N SER A 53 -3.40 2.74 -2.63
CA SER A 53 -4.85 2.87 -2.88
C SER A 53 -5.13 3.88 -3.99
N TYR A 54 -5.36 3.41 -5.22
CA TYR A 54 -5.69 4.22 -6.39
C TYR A 54 -6.48 3.44 -7.46
N PHE A 55 -7.14 4.18 -8.35
CA PHE A 55 -7.62 3.65 -9.62
C PHE A 55 -6.63 3.99 -10.74
N ASP A 56 -6.34 3.01 -11.59
CA ASP A 56 -5.58 3.25 -12.82
C ASP A 56 -6.43 4.03 -13.82
N LEU A 57 -5.92 5.20 -14.23
CA LEU A 57 -6.47 6.01 -15.31
C LEU A 57 -5.58 5.88 -16.55
N PRO A 58 -5.97 5.06 -17.54
CA PRO A 58 -5.18 4.86 -18.75
C PRO A 58 -4.88 6.18 -19.46
N LEU A 59 -3.73 6.27 -20.14
CA LEU A 59 -3.37 7.48 -20.91
C LEU A 59 -4.43 7.86 -21.96
N SER A 60 -5.22 6.90 -22.43
CA SER A 60 -6.33 7.12 -23.37
C SER A 60 -7.47 7.97 -22.79
N VAL A 61 -7.59 8.12 -21.46
CA VAL A 61 -8.62 8.96 -20.83
C VAL A 61 -8.13 10.37 -20.50
N GLN A 62 -6.84 10.66 -20.65
CA GLN A 62 -6.21 11.92 -20.25
C GLN A 62 -6.76 13.14 -21.01
N GLY A 63 -7.21 12.96 -22.26
CA GLY A 63 -7.83 14.00 -23.07
C GLY A 63 -9.33 14.18 -22.85
N LYS A 64 -9.95 13.41 -21.96
CA LYS A 64 -11.40 13.45 -21.71
C LYS A 64 -11.72 14.41 -20.58
N SER A 65 -12.95 14.91 -20.56
CA SER A 65 -13.53 15.68 -19.44
C SER A 65 -14.40 14.81 -18.54
N TYR A 66 -14.09 13.53 -18.45
CA TYR A 66 -14.75 12.59 -17.55
C TYR A 66 -13.84 11.39 -17.29
N ILE A 67 -14.04 10.74 -16.15
CA ILE A 67 -13.40 9.48 -15.79
C ILE A 67 -14.46 8.43 -15.51
N GLN A 68 -14.08 7.17 -15.75
CA GLN A 68 -14.87 6.01 -15.36
C GLN A 68 -13.97 5.08 -14.56
N PHE A 69 -14.49 4.51 -13.48
CA PHE A 69 -13.75 3.59 -12.63
C PHE A 69 -14.66 2.47 -12.15
N ALA A 70 -14.06 1.33 -11.85
CA ALA A 70 -14.72 0.19 -11.24
C ALA A 70 -14.57 0.27 -9.72
N LEU A 71 -15.67 0.40 -8.98
CA LEU A 71 -15.62 0.40 -7.51
C LEU A 71 -15.77 -1.02 -6.95
N LEU A 72 -16.79 -1.74 -7.42
CA LEU A 72 -17.04 -3.14 -7.09
C LEU A 72 -17.43 -3.87 -8.38
N PRO A 73 -16.47 -4.21 -9.25
CA PRO A 73 -16.79 -4.79 -10.55
C PRO A 73 -17.08 -6.29 -10.47
N ASP A 74 -17.56 -6.87 -11.57
CA ASP A 74 -17.79 -8.31 -11.67
C ASP A 74 -16.51 -9.14 -11.89
N ALA A 75 -16.65 -10.46 -11.86
CA ALA A 75 -15.53 -11.39 -12.05
C ALA A 75 -14.86 -11.27 -13.42
N GLN A 76 -15.60 -10.88 -14.47
CA GLN A 76 -15.04 -10.74 -15.81
C GLN A 76 -14.13 -9.52 -15.88
N TRP A 77 -14.53 -8.40 -15.28
CA TRP A 77 -13.67 -7.23 -15.17
C TRP A 77 -12.36 -7.54 -14.44
N PHE A 78 -12.40 -8.27 -13.32
CA PHE A 78 -11.17 -8.66 -12.61
C PHE A 78 -10.25 -9.52 -13.48
N LYS A 79 -10.81 -10.46 -14.25
CA LYS A 79 -10.03 -11.28 -15.18
C LYS A 79 -9.29 -10.43 -16.21
N ASP A 80 -9.94 -9.38 -16.71
CA ASP A 80 -9.40 -8.56 -17.80
C ASP A 80 -8.50 -7.41 -17.32
N ASN A 81 -8.69 -6.92 -16.09
CA ASN A 81 -8.10 -5.65 -15.63
C ASN A 81 -7.28 -5.73 -14.33
N TYR A 82 -7.24 -6.87 -13.61
CA TYR A 82 -6.61 -6.91 -12.29
C TYR A 82 -5.08 -7.14 -12.30
N ALA A 83 -4.51 -7.62 -13.41
CA ALA A 83 -3.08 -7.92 -13.48
C ALA A 83 -2.15 -6.71 -13.17
N PRO A 84 -2.42 -5.48 -13.65
CA PRO A 84 -1.65 -4.29 -13.26
C PRO A 84 -1.66 -4.05 -11.75
N TYR A 85 -2.83 -4.16 -11.11
CA TYR A 85 -3.00 -3.98 -9.67
C TYR A 85 -2.10 -4.94 -8.87
N ILE A 86 -1.97 -6.19 -9.31
CA ILE A 86 -1.05 -7.15 -8.68
C ILE A 86 0.41 -6.72 -8.86
N SER A 87 0.79 -6.33 -10.09
CA SER A 87 2.17 -5.99 -10.43
C SER A 87 2.70 -4.73 -9.75
N GLN A 88 1.82 -3.79 -9.43
CA GLN A 88 2.16 -2.51 -8.80
C GLN A 88 1.94 -2.54 -7.28
N GLU A 89 1.59 -3.70 -6.71
CA GLU A 89 1.13 -3.81 -5.33
C GLU A 89 0.03 -2.79 -5.00
N ASN A 90 -0.98 -2.66 -5.86
CA ASN A 90 -2.16 -1.83 -5.58
C ASN A 90 -3.20 -2.68 -4.83
N TRP A 91 -3.45 -2.31 -3.57
CA TRP A 91 -4.30 -3.07 -2.64
C TRP A 91 -5.75 -2.57 -2.59
N THR A 92 -6.12 -1.59 -3.42
CA THR A 92 -7.44 -0.93 -3.39
C THR A 92 -8.59 -1.93 -3.26
N TYR A 93 -8.70 -2.89 -4.18
CA TYR A 93 -9.79 -3.86 -4.19
C TYR A 93 -9.69 -4.86 -3.03
N SER A 94 -8.49 -5.36 -2.72
CA SER A 94 -8.32 -6.33 -1.63
C SER A 94 -8.75 -5.73 -0.30
N TYR A 95 -8.32 -4.51 0.02
CA TYR A 95 -8.70 -3.85 1.26
C TYR A 95 -10.17 -3.43 1.29
N PHE A 96 -10.71 -2.91 0.17
CA PHE A 96 -12.11 -2.53 0.12
C PHE A 96 -13.03 -3.73 0.35
N ILE A 97 -12.79 -4.84 -0.36
CA ILE A 97 -13.63 -6.03 -0.26
C ILE A 97 -13.43 -6.73 1.09
N ASP A 98 -12.22 -6.77 1.65
CA ASP A 98 -11.98 -7.25 3.03
C ASP A 98 -12.73 -6.41 4.07
N ASN A 99 -12.72 -5.08 3.96
CA ASN A 99 -13.49 -4.22 4.86
C ASN A 99 -15.00 -4.44 4.74
N LEU A 100 -15.53 -4.61 3.52
CA LEU A 100 -16.95 -4.98 3.33
C LEU A 100 -17.27 -6.32 4.01
N VAL A 101 -16.43 -7.33 3.82
CA VAL A 101 -16.63 -8.66 4.42
C VAL A 101 -16.62 -8.59 5.95
N LYS A 102 -15.74 -7.77 6.54
CA LYS A 102 -15.68 -7.53 7.98
C LYS A 102 -16.86 -6.74 8.53
N ALA A 103 -17.43 -5.84 7.72
CA ALA A 103 -18.58 -5.02 8.12
C ALA A 103 -19.88 -5.85 8.23
N GLY A 104 -19.98 -6.94 7.47
CA GLY A 104 -21.05 -7.94 7.61
C GLY A 104 -22.00 -8.01 6.41
N ASP A 105 -23.05 -8.81 6.55
CA ASP A 105 -24.10 -9.01 5.55
C ASP A 105 -25.32 -8.12 5.83
N VAL A 106 -25.08 -6.82 5.94
CA VAL A 106 -26.11 -5.79 6.15
C VAL A 106 -26.03 -4.71 5.07
N SER A 107 -26.93 -3.73 5.11
CA SER A 107 -26.81 -2.57 4.23
C SER A 107 -25.73 -1.62 4.72
N HIS A 108 -24.88 -1.16 3.79
CA HIS A 108 -23.76 -0.27 4.08
C HIS A 108 -23.82 1.01 3.23
N GLU A 109 -23.44 2.15 3.82
CA GLU A 109 -23.11 3.36 3.07
C GLU A 109 -21.64 3.30 2.64
N ILE A 110 -21.39 3.38 1.34
CA ILE A 110 -20.04 3.43 0.78
C ILE A 110 -19.75 4.84 0.32
N SER A 111 -18.70 5.46 0.87
CA SER A 111 -18.17 6.72 0.35
C SER A 111 -16.86 6.50 -0.42
N CYS A 112 -16.67 7.27 -1.48
CA CYS A 112 -15.49 7.22 -2.33
C CYS A 112 -15.04 8.64 -2.67
N ASP A 113 -13.89 9.03 -2.12
CA ASP A 113 -13.24 10.33 -2.39
C ASP A 113 -12.15 10.13 -3.44
N LEU A 114 -12.16 10.95 -4.51
CA LEU A 114 -11.12 10.97 -5.53
C LEU A 114 -10.15 12.12 -5.27
N LEU A 115 -8.87 11.78 -5.14
CA LEU A 115 -7.81 12.72 -4.77
C LEU A 115 -6.94 13.03 -5.97
N PHE A 116 -7.33 14.07 -6.68
CA PHE A 116 -6.54 14.59 -7.79
C PHE A 116 -5.27 15.28 -7.26
N PRO A 117 -4.10 15.06 -7.90
CA PRO A 117 -2.86 15.69 -7.47
C PRO A 117 -2.87 17.21 -7.66
N ALA A 118 -3.50 17.72 -8.71
CA ALA A 118 -3.65 19.15 -8.91
C ALA A 118 -4.74 19.72 -8.00
N ILE A 119 -4.42 20.77 -7.24
CA ILE A 119 -5.36 21.52 -6.39
C ILE A 119 -6.21 22.49 -7.24
N LYS A 120 -6.75 22.01 -8.35
CA LYS A 120 -7.61 22.78 -9.27
C LYS A 120 -9.08 22.42 -9.14
N LEU A 121 -9.36 21.31 -8.48
CA LEU A 121 -10.69 20.79 -8.19
C LEU A 121 -10.84 20.70 -6.68
N GLY A 122 -12.03 20.99 -6.15
CA GLY A 122 -12.38 20.63 -4.77
C GLY A 122 -12.39 19.11 -4.58
N GLU A 123 -12.63 18.66 -3.36
CA GLU A 123 -12.80 17.23 -3.07
C GLU A 123 -13.97 16.66 -3.90
N VAL A 124 -13.72 15.58 -4.64
CA VAL A 124 -14.77 14.83 -5.35
C VAL A 124 -15.16 13.66 -4.49
N GLU A 125 -16.27 13.81 -3.79
CA GLU A 125 -16.87 12.75 -2.99
C GLU A 125 -18.09 12.16 -3.70
N SER A 126 -18.24 10.84 -3.59
CA SER A 126 -19.44 10.13 -4.00
C SER A 126 -19.89 9.19 -2.89
N LYS A 127 -21.21 8.99 -2.79
CA LYS A 127 -21.83 8.08 -1.82
C LYS A 127 -22.86 7.19 -2.51
N LEU A 128 -22.93 5.94 -2.07
CA LEU A 128 -23.95 4.98 -2.48
C LEU A 128 -24.33 4.06 -1.32
N ASN A 129 -25.48 3.42 -1.42
CA ASN A 129 -25.92 2.36 -0.52
C ASN A 129 -25.72 1.00 -1.19
N LEU A 130 -25.16 0.05 -0.46
CA LEU A 130 -24.99 -1.34 -0.90
C LEU A 130 -25.69 -2.27 0.08
N ASP A 131 -26.77 -2.91 -0.37
CA ASP A 131 -27.55 -3.89 0.40
C ASP A 131 -26.93 -5.30 0.28
N LEU A 132 -26.30 -5.76 1.36
CA LEU A 132 -25.69 -7.08 1.47
C LEU A 132 -26.54 -8.14 2.19
N ASN A 133 -27.83 -7.85 2.47
CA ASN A 133 -28.70 -8.76 3.22
C ASN A 133 -28.98 -10.11 2.51
N ALA A 134 -28.69 -10.22 1.21
CA ALA A 134 -28.81 -11.48 0.47
C ALA A 134 -27.60 -12.42 0.68
N GLY A 135 -26.58 -11.98 1.41
CA GLY A 135 -25.43 -12.78 1.82
C GLY A 135 -24.15 -12.49 1.04
N ILE A 136 -23.01 -12.55 1.74
CA ILE A 136 -21.69 -12.10 1.23
C ILE A 136 -20.73 -13.23 0.84
N GLY A 137 -21.25 -14.42 0.52
CA GLY A 137 -20.43 -15.61 0.23
C GLY A 137 -19.41 -15.39 -0.91
N ASP A 138 -19.86 -14.76 -2.00
CA ASP A 138 -19.00 -14.46 -3.14
C ASP A 138 -17.96 -13.39 -2.80
N LEU A 139 -18.33 -12.38 -1.99
CA LEU A 139 -17.39 -11.35 -1.52
C LEU A 139 -16.31 -11.95 -0.61
N LYS A 140 -16.65 -12.91 0.27
CA LYS A 140 -15.67 -13.66 1.09
C LYS A 140 -14.68 -14.43 0.23
N THR A 141 -15.19 -15.10 -0.80
CA THR A 141 -14.36 -15.86 -1.76
C THR A 141 -13.44 -14.92 -2.54
N LEU A 142 -13.98 -13.80 -3.03
CA LEU A 142 -13.22 -12.79 -3.75
C LEU A 142 -12.16 -12.13 -2.87
N SER A 143 -12.51 -11.72 -1.65
CA SER A 143 -11.57 -11.15 -0.67
C SER A 143 -10.34 -12.05 -0.47
N THR A 144 -10.61 -13.34 -0.20
CA THR A 144 -9.56 -14.35 0.00
C THR A 144 -8.69 -14.50 -1.26
N LYS A 145 -9.32 -14.56 -2.43
CA LYS A 145 -8.61 -14.69 -3.71
C LYS A 145 -7.67 -13.50 -3.95
N LEU A 146 -8.18 -12.27 -3.89
CA LEU A 146 -7.40 -11.07 -4.17
C LEU A 146 -6.23 -10.91 -3.19
N HIS A 147 -6.49 -11.17 -1.90
CA HIS A 147 -5.44 -11.16 -0.88
C HIS A 147 -4.35 -12.19 -1.19
N ASN A 148 -4.72 -13.43 -1.51
CA ASN A 148 -3.76 -14.49 -1.83
C ASN A 148 -2.96 -14.21 -3.10
N GLU A 149 -3.57 -13.63 -4.14
CA GLU A 149 -2.88 -13.24 -5.38
C GLU A 149 -1.83 -12.15 -5.13
N LEU A 150 -2.16 -11.13 -4.33
CA LEU A 150 -1.22 -10.09 -3.91
C LEU A 150 -0.11 -10.64 -3.00
N MET A 151 -0.43 -11.57 -2.09
CA MET A 151 0.58 -12.22 -1.26
C MET A 151 1.52 -13.11 -2.06
N ALA A 152 1.01 -13.81 -3.06
CA ALA A 152 1.80 -14.66 -3.93
C ALA A 152 2.75 -13.85 -4.82
N SER A 153 2.37 -12.63 -5.22
CA SER A 153 3.20 -11.76 -6.06
C SER A 153 4.36 -11.13 -5.27
N ARG A 154 4.21 -10.90 -3.97
CA ARG A 154 5.26 -10.32 -3.12
C ARG A 154 6.50 -11.22 -3.05
N GLN A 155 7.66 -10.58 -3.10
CA GLN A 155 8.96 -11.20 -2.93
C GLN A 155 9.75 -10.47 -1.84
N LEU A 156 10.64 -11.20 -1.16
CA LEU A 156 11.63 -10.56 -0.31
C LEU A 156 12.54 -9.67 -1.18
N PRO A 157 13.02 -8.53 -0.64
CA PRO A 157 13.94 -7.68 -1.37
C PRO A 157 15.22 -8.45 -1.69
N LYS A 158 15.81 -8.15 -2.85
CA LYS A 158 17.13 -8.65 -3.18
C LYS A 158 18.17 -8.02 -2.23
N ALA A 159 19.03 -8.85 -1.65
CA ALA A 159 20.14 -8.37 -0.84
C ALA A 159 21.08 -7.51 -1.71
N GLY A 160 21.36 -6.28 -1.25
CA GLY A 160 22.37 -5.41 -1.82
C GLY A 160 23.79 -5.87 -1.45
N MET A 161 23.93 -6.48 -0.26
CA MET A 161 25.13 -7.16 0.19
C MET A 161 24.76 -8.24 1.22
N ASN A 162 25.66 -9.21 1.45
CA ASN A 162 25.46 -10.26 2.46
C ASN A 162 26.53 -10.12 3.54
N ASN A 163 26.12 -9.98 4.80
CA ASN A 163 27.02 -9.97 5.94
C ASN A 163 26.28 -10.40 7.22
N ALA A 164 26.39 -11.69 7.55
CA ALA A 164 25.67 -12.29 8.69
C ALA A 164 25.93 -11.60 10.04
N GLY A 165 27.15 -11.06 10.25
CA GLY A 165 27.47 -10.33 11.47
C GLY A 165 26.72 -9.00 11.57
N ILE A 166 26.66 -8.25 10.48
CA ILE A 166 25.90 -6.99 10.37
C ILE A 166 24.40 -7.27 10.47
N GLU A 167 23.90 -8.28 9.76
CA GLU A 167 22.48 -8.67 9.75
C GLU A 167 21.99 -9.07 11.14
N SER A 168 22.78 -9.85 11.88
CA SER A 168 22.47 -10.21 13.27
C SER A 168 22.42 -8.98 14.18
N GLN A 169 23.39 -8.06 14.04
CA GLN A 169 23.37 -6.81 14.80
C GLN A 169 22.17 -5.91 14.45
N MET A 170 21.74 -5.88 13.19
CA MET A 170 20.55 -5.14 12.74
C MET A 170 19.27 -5.68 13.38
N ALA A 171 19.06 -7.01 13.33
CA ALA A 171 17.90 -7.63 13.98
C ALA A 171 17.91 -7.38 15.50
N ALA A 172 19.06 -7.46 16.15
CA ALA A 172 19.21 -7.13 17.56
C ALA A 172 18.92 -5.65 17.86
N ALA A 173 19.37 -4.73 17.01
CA ALA A 173 19.09 -3.30 17.15
C ALA A 173 17.60 -2.99 16.97
N ALA A 174 16.91 -3.64 16.02
CA ALA A 174 15.48 -3.49 15.82
C ALA A 174 14.67 -3.99 17.03
N ASN A 175 15.04 -5.15 17.60
CA ASN A 175 14.38 -5.69 18.79
C ASN A 175 14.57 -4.84 20.06
N LYS A 176 15.60 -3.98 20.11
CA LYS A 176 15.82 -3.04 21.22
C LYS A 176 14.91 -1.81 21.20
N LEU A 177 14.11 -1.61 20.15
CA LEU A 177 13.16 -0.51 20.05
C LEU A 177 11.95 -0.66 20.99
N GLY A 178 11.78 -1.83 21.62
CA GLY A 178 10.66 -2.08 22.53
C GLY A 178 9.33 -2.34 21.83
N TRP A 179 9.35 -2.62 20.52
CA TRP A 179 8.15 -2.99 19.78
C TRP A 179 7.68 -4.40 20.15
N ASN A 180 6.39 -4.66 19.96
CA ASN A 180 5.80 -5.98 20.17
C ASN A 180 6.33 -7.01 19.16
N ASP A 181 6.70 -6.55 17.96
CA ASP A 181 7.32 -7.37 16.92
C ASP A 181 8.64 -8.00 17.39
N LYS A 182 8.90 -9.23 16.95
CA LYS A 182 10.14 -9.96 17.19
C LYS A 182 10.83 -10.25 15.87
N PHE A 183 11.88 -9.47 15.59
CA PHE A 183 12.64 -9.57 14.36
C PHE A 183 13.61 -10.74 14.42
N THR A 184 13.48 -11.69 13.50
CA THR A 184 14.30 -12.91 13.45
C THR A 184 15.50 -12.72 12.53
N ASN A 185 15.26 -12.19 11.33
CA ASN A 185 16.26 -12.06 10.27
C ASN A 185 16.32 -10.61 9.75
N ALA A 186 17.44 -10.23 9.14
CA ALA A 186 17.60 -8.97 8.43
C ALA A 186 18.24 -9.21 7.05
N ILE A 187 17.79 -8.48 6.04
CA ILE A 187 18.33 -8.48 4.68
C ILE A 187 18.84 -7.08 4.40
N ILE A 188 20.14 -6.93 4.16
CA ILE A 188 20.71 -5.63 3.81
C ILE A 188 20.31 -5.31 2.38
N THR A 189 19.55 -4.23 2.18
CA THR A 189 19.07 -3.82 0.85
C THR A 189 20.05 -2.86 0.16
N SER A 190 20.88 -2.16 0.94
CA SER A 190 21.96 -1.31 0.40
C SER A 190 23.13 -2.15 -0.11
N SER A 191 23.71 -1.76 -1.25
CA SER A 191 24.94 -2.36 -1.78
C SER A 191 26.21 -1.77 -1.18
N ASN A 192 26.13 -0.53 -0.67
CA ASN A 192 27.24 0.20 -0.08
C ASN A 192 26.76 1.02 1.13
N TRP A 193 27.71 1.40 1.98
CA TRP A 193 27.48 2.36 3.05
C TRP A 193 27.30 3.77 2.50
N THR A 194 26.28 4.48 2.98
CA THR A 194 26.10 5.91 2.68
C THR A 194 26.73 6.74 3.79
N VAL A 195 27.80 7.47 3.50
CA VAL A 195 28.45 8.36 4.48
C VAL A 195 27.63 9.63 4.63
N ARG A 196 27.26 9.95 5.86
CA ARG A 196 26.56 11.20 6.20
C ARG A 196 27.51 12.19 6.85
N LYS A 197 27.40 13.44 6.42
CA LYS A 197 28.15 14.58 6.93
C LYS A 197 27.18 15.57 7.56
N ASN A 198 27.66 16.33 8.53
CA ASN A 198 26.96 17.49 9.04
C ASN A 198 26.85 18.53 7.91
N GLU A 199 25.65 19.05 7.66
CA GLU A 199 25.37 19.94 6.53
C GLU A 199 26.09 21.29 6.65
N LEU A 200 26.36 21.76 7.87
CA LEU A 200 27.00 23.04 8.12
C LEU A 200 28.53 22.93 8.14
N THR A 201 29.07 21.90 8.78
CA THR A 201 30.53 21.78 9.01
C THR A 201 31.23 20.86 8.02
N GLY A 202 30.50 20.02 7.29
CA GLY A 202 31.06 18.99 6.40
C GLY A 202 31.71 17.81 7.14
N THR A 203 31.72 17.81 8.47
CA THR A 203 32.30 16.74 9.30
C THR A 203 31.50 15.44 9.14
N ILE A 204 32.20 14.31 8.98
CA ILE A 204 31.57 12.98 8.94
C ILE A 204 30.93 12.67 10.30
N VAL A 205 29.66 12.29 10.29
CA VAL A 205 28.90 11.98 11.51
C VAL A 205 28.72 10.47 11.66
N ASN A 206 28.24 9.82 10.62
CA ASN A 206 28.00 8.37 10.60
C ASN A 206 27.97 7.85 9.16
N ARG A 207 27.79 6.54 9.03
CA ARG A 207 27.41 5.90 7.79
C ARG A 207 26.16 5.05 7.98
N THR A 208 25.35 4.91 6.96
CA THR A 208 24.07 4.18 7.03
C THR A 208 23.96 3.04 6.03
N LEU A 209 23.12 2.06 6.37
CA LEU A 209 22.62 1.00 5.48
C LEU A 209 21.11 0.88 5.63
N GLY A 210 20.43 0.72 4.51
CA GLY A 210 19.06 0.23 4.47
C GLY A 210 19.01 -1.28 4.60
N ALA A 211 18.02 -1.77 5.33
CA ALA A 211 17.75 -3.19 5.47
C ALA A 211 16.25 -3.44 5.68
N VAL A 212 15.84 -4.68 5.42
CA VAL A 212 14.51 -5.17 5.74
C VAL A 212 14.63 -6.24 6.81
N CYS A 213 13.96 -6.04 7.94
CA CYS A 213 13.87 -7.02 9.01
C CYS A 213 12.56 -7.82 8.88
N ILE A 214 12.62 -9.09 9.23
CA ILE A 214 11.50 -10.02 9.10
C ILE A 214 10.94 -10.32 10.50
N THR A 215 9.62 -10.28 10.64
CA THR A 215 8.90 -10.61 11.88
C THR A 215 7.70 -11.50 11.58
N LYS A 216 7.28 -12.25 12.59
CA LYS A 216 6.03 -13.03 12.60
C LYS A 216 5.21 -12.57 13.79
N ASP A 217 3.96 -12.20 13.56
CA ASP A 217 3.07 -11.76 14.63
C ASP A 217 2.51 -12.98 15.41
N PRO A 218 1.83 -12.75 16.55
CA PRO A 218 1.21 -13.82 17.33
C PRO A 218 0.10 -14.57 16.59
N ASP A 219 -0.57 -13.92 15.64
CA ASP A 219 -1.64 -14.50 14.80
C ASP A 219 -1.09 -15.39 13.68
N GLY A 220 0.24 -15.47 13.56
CA GLY A 220 0.93 -16.33 12.63
C GLY A 220 1.19 -15.71 11.26
N LYS A 221 0.84 -14.42 11.07
CA LYS A 221 1.13 -13.65 9.86
C LYS A 221 2.55 -13.15 9.86
N CYS A 222 3.10 -13.01 8.67
CA CYS A 222 4.49 -12.64 8.47
C CYS A 222 4.61 -11.26 7.85
N TYR A 223 5.62 -10.52 8.28
CA TYR A 223 5.84 -9.14 7.84
C TYR A 223 7.31 -8.85 7.57
N THR A 224 7.53 -7.98 6.61
CA THR A 224 8.79 -7.26 6.42
C THR A 224 8.64 -5.85 6.97
N GLN A 225 9.66 -5.36 7.68
CA GLN A 225 9.76 -4.00 8.17
C GLN A 225 11.03 -3.36 7.63
N GLU A 226 10.89 -2.24 6.93
CA GLU A 226 12.01 -1.46 6.44
C GLU A 226 12.66 -0.69 7.59
N PHE A 227 14.00 -0.70 7.63
CA PHE A 227 14.81 0.04 8.56
C PHE A 227 16.02 0.67 7.88
N THR A 228 16.47 1.79 8.42
CA THR A 228 17.84 2.29 8.20
C THR A 228 18.60 2.16 9.51
N PHE A 229 19.82 1.64 9.41
CA PHE A 229 20.74 1.49 10.51
C PHE A 229 21.98 2.35 10.30
N ALA A 230 22.68 2.70 11.38
CA ALA A 230 23.87 3.54 11.35
C ALA A 230 25.05 2.96 12.13
N GLN A 231 26.25 3.35 11.74
CA GLN A 231 27.48 3.23 12.52
C GLN A 231 28.10 4.61 12.67
N ASP A 232 28.37 5.01 13.92
CA ASP A 232 28.97 6.31 14.22
C ASP A 232 30.42 6.39 13.76
N TYR A 233 30.82 7.57 13.30
CA TYR A 233 32.20 7.84 12.96
C TYR A 233 33.03 8.04 14.23
N THR A 234 34.14 7.30 14.35
CA THR A 234 35.01 7.32 15.54
C THR A 234 36.34 8.05 15.30
N GLY A 235 36.50 8.70 14.14
CA GLY A 235 37.71 9.43 13.78
C GLY A 235 38.72 8.59 12.98
N GLY A 236 39.62 9.28 12.26
CA GLY A 236 40.71 8.64 11.49
C GLY A 236 40.25 7.70 10.37
N GLY A 237 39.07 7.91 9.79
CA GLY A 237 38.49 7.01 8.77
C GLY A 237 37.75 5.79 9.35
N ASN A 238 37.67 5.66 10.68
CA ASN A 238 37.07 4.51 11.35
C ASN A 238 35.61 4.76 11.75
N TYR A 239 34.88 3.66 11.89
CA TYR A 239 33.50 3.64 12.35
C TYR A 239 33.32 2.65 13.49
N SER A 240 32.35 2.91 14.35
CA SER A 240 31.95 2.01 15.44
C SER A 240 31.62 0.61 14.90
N GLY A 241 32.09 -0.42 15.59
CA GLY A 241 31.71 -1.81 15.30
C GLY A 241 30.26 -2.14 15.64
N THR A 242 29.57 -1.25 16.36
CA THR A 242 28.18 -1.42 16.81
C THR A 242 27.21 -0.77 15.84
N ILE A 243 26.26 -1.54 15.34
CA ILE A 243 25.11 -1.03 14.57
C ILE A 243 24.03 -0.51 15.51
N LYS A 244 23.50 0.68 15.20
CA LYS A 244 22.34 1.26 15.89
C LYS A 244 21.19 1.54 14.93
N PHE A 245 19.99 1.57 15.47
CA PHE A 245 18.82 2.09 14.76
C PHE A 245 19.05 3.54 14.33
N TYR A 246 18.55 3.90 13.15
CA TYR A 246 18.57 5.28 12.65
C TYR A 246 17.16 5.76 12.27
N SER A 247 16.45 5.02 11.44
CA SER A 247 15.05 5.31 11.08
C SER A 247 14.31 4.04 10.68
N TYR A 248 12.98 4.11 10.59
CA TYR A 248 12.14 3.03 10.07
C TYR A 248 11.34 3.51 8.84
N GLY A 249 10.94 2.57 8.01
CA GLY A 249 10.07 2.75 6.84
C GLY A 249 8.78 1.94 6.96
N GLY A 250 8.27 1.44 5.84
CA GLY A 250 7.00 0.72 5.80
C GLY A 250 7.06 -0.69 6.42
N LYS A 251 5.95 -1.12 7.03
CA LYS A 251 5.65 -2.52 7.36
C LYS A 251 4.78 -3.12 6.26
N ARG A 252 5.11 -4.30 5.77
CA ARG A 252 4.35 -4.99 4.72
C ARG A 252 4.14 -6.44 5.09
N GLU A 253 2.92 -6.94 4.91
CA GLU A 253 2.62 -8.37 5.04
C GLU A 253 3.31 -9.15 3.92
N ILE A 254 3.80 -10.34 4.20
CA ILE A 254 4.41 -11.23 3.21
C ILE A 254 3.98 -12.67 3.50
N GLY A 255 3.85 -13.48 2.46
CA GLY A 255 3.64 -14.92 2.63
C GLY A 255 4.73 -15.53 3.51
N CYS A 256 4.35 -16.24 4.56
CA CYS A 256 5.31 -16.88 5.46
C CYS A 256 6.20 -17.91 4.75
N ASP A 257 5.73 -18.48 3.63
CA ASP A 257 6.51 -19.37 2.74
C ASP A 257 7.71 -18.67 2.09
N LYS A 258 7.71 -17.33 2.03
CA LYS A 258 8.81 -16.53 1.46
C LYS A 258 9.95 -16.32 2.44
N ILE A 259 9.71 -16.48 3.73
CA ILE A 259 10.70 -16.22 4.77
C ILE A 259 11.53 -17.48 4.95
N LYS A 260 12.85 -17.34 4.84
CA LYS A 260 13.84 -18.37 5.13
C LYS A 260 14.69 -17.94 6.31
#